data_AF-A0AAW7XBG6-F1
#
_entry.id   AF-A0AAW7XBG6-F1
#
_cell.length_a   1.000
_cell.length_b   1.000
_cell.length_c   1.000
_cell.angle_alpha   90.00
_cell.angle_beta   90.00
_cell.angle_gamma   90.00
#
_symmetry.space_group_name_H-M   'P 1'
#
loop_
_entity.id
_entity.type
_entity.pdbx_description
1 polymer ?
#
loop_
_entity_poly.entity_id
_entity_poly.type
_entity_poly.pdbx_seq_one_letter_code
_entity_poly.pdbx_strand_id
1 'polypeptide(L)'
;ASGVTVSGNSLSIDPNIYNALATGESEVITYSYDVEDGNGGSVAQTATITITGSNDAPTVSSAVASLANEADAAYSLDLLVNASDPDASDVLNVSNVTLVSG
;
A
#
# COMPACT_ATOMS: atom_id res chain seq x y z
N ALA A 1 -12.54 -9.97 -5.82
CA ALA A 1 -11.41 -9.38 -5.08
C ALA A 1 -10.33 -9.05 -6.08
N SER A 2 -9.80 -7.83 -6.06
CA SER A 2 -8.59 -7.50 -6.83
C SER A 2 -7.45 -8.45 -6.40
N GLY A 3 -6.52 -8.78 -7.30
CA GLY A 3 -5.32 -9.56 -6.95
C GLY A 3 -5.50 -11.06 -6.72
N VAL A 4 -6.69 -11.63 -6.97
CA VAL A 4 -6.89 -13.08 -6.84
C VAL A 4 -7.35 -13.71 -8.15
N THR A 5 -6.64 -14.75 -8.58
CA THR A 5 -6.94 -15.54 -9.78
C THR A 5 -7.31 -16.97 -9.39
N VAL A 6 -8.41 -17.47 -9.93
CA VAL A 6 -8.84 -18.87 -9.76
C VAL A 6 -8.40 -19.67 -10.99
N SER A 7 -7.80 -20.83 -10.79
CA SER A 7 -7.37 -21.73 -11.87
C SER A 7 -7.64 -23.17 -11.50
N GLY A 8 -8.78 -23.70 -11.97
CA GLY A 8 -9.27 -25.01 -11.56
C GLY A 8 -9.48 -25.06 -10.05
N ASN A 9 -8.74 -25.93 -9.37
CA ASN A 9 -8.80 -26.09 -7.91
C ASN A 9 -7.78 -25.24 -7.15
N SER A 10 -7.09 -24.31 -7.83
CA SER A 10 -6.07 -23.46 -7.22
C SER A 10 -6.53 -22.00 -7.13
N LEU A 11 -6.19 -21.36 -6.02
CA LEU A 11 -6.33 -19.93 -5.80
C LEU A 11 -4.94 -19.30 -5.78
N SER A 12 -4.67 -18.38 -6.69
CA SER A 12 -3.44 -17.59 -6.72
C SER A 12 -3.74 -16.18 -6.23
N ILE A 13 -3.03 -15.74 -5.19
CA ILE A 13 -3.18 -14.41 -4.59
C ILE A 13 -1.88 -13.65 -4.84
N ASP A 14 -1.97 -12.43 -5.35
CA ASP A 14 -0.86 -11.48 -5.45
C ASP A 14 -0.89 -10.54 -4.24
N PRO A 15 -0.01 -10.69 -3.24
CA PRO A 15 -0.02 -9.83 -2.06
C PRO A 15 0.39 -8.38 -2.36
N ASN A 16 1.10 -8.12 -3.46
CA ASN A 16 1.66 -6.78 -3.74
C ASN A 16 0.58 -5.73 -3.98
N ILE A 17 -0.62 -6.15 -4.38
CA ILE A 17 -1.75 -5.24 -4.54
C ILE A 17 -2.28 -4.70 -3.20
N TYR A 18 -1.81 -5.26 -2.07
CA TYR A 18 -2.14 -4.84 -0.70
C TYR A 18 -0.99 -4.09 -0.01
N ASN A 19 0.01 -3.62 -0.77
CA ASN A 19 1.16 -2.87 -0.23
C ASN A 19 0.78 -1.49 0.37
N ALA A 20 -0.51 -1.15 0.39
CA ALA A 20 -1.02 0.04 1.06
C ALA A 20 -1.48 -0.22 2.51
N LEU A 21 -1.49 -1.49 2.94
CA LEU A 21 -1.87 -1.88 4.29
C LEU A 21 -0.70 -1.66 5.25
N ALA A 22 -0.87 -0.74 6.19
CA ALA A 22 0.12 -0.45 7.22
C ALA A 22 0.17 -1.53 8.31
N THR A 23 1.15 -1.44 9.21
CA THR A 23 1.19 -2.32 10.38
C THR A 23 -0.09 -2.18 11.23
N GLY A 24 -0.76 -3.30 11.46
CA GLY A 24 -2.01 -3.36 12.21
C GLY A 24 -3.27 -3.31 11.34
N GLU A 25 -3.12 -3.04 10.04
CA GLU A 25 -4.19 -3.15 9.06
C GLU A 25 -4.24 -4.56 8.45
N SER A 26 -5.40 -4.97 7.95
CA SER A 26 -5.56 -6.26 7.28
C SER A 26 -6.72 -6.27 6.31
N GLU A 27 -6.59 -7.06 5.24
CA GLU A 27 -7.68 -7.40 4.34
C GLU A 27 -8.06 -8.88 4.51
N VAL A 28 -9.37 -9.15 4.57
CA VAL A 28 -9.89 -10.52 4.67
C VAL A 28 -10.59 -10.91 3.39
N ILE A 29 -10.10 -11.96 2.74
CA ILE A 29 -10.66 -12.50 1.50
C ILE A 29 -11.35 -13.83 1.80
N THR A 30 -12.61 -13.96 1.39
CA THR A 30 -13.42 -15.16 1.61
C THR A 30 -13.87 -15.77 0.29
N TYR A 31 -13.70 -17.08 0.15
CA TYR A 31 -14.12 -17.85 -1.03
C TYR A 31 -14.99 -19.01 -0.63
N SER A 32 -16.17 -19.11 -1.23
CA SER A 32 -17.01 -20.31 -1.15
C SER A 32 -16.68 -21.25 -2.30
N TYR A 33 -16.63 -22.54 -2.02
CA TYR A 33 -16.41 -23.58 -3.03
C TYR A 33 -17.14 -24.86 -2.64
N ASP A 34 -17.48 -25.68 -3.63
CA ASP A 34 -18.11 -26.98 -3.41
C ASP A 34 -17.08 -28.10 -3.60
N VAL A 35 -17.14 -29.11 -2.72
CA VAL A 35 -16.38 -30.35 -2.87
C VAL A 35 -17.32 -31.41 -3.42
N GLU A 36 -17.06 -31.84 -4.65
CA GLU A 36 -17.87 -32.85 -5.36
C GLU A 36 -17.18 -34.22 -5.37
N ASP A 37 -17.96 -35.29 -5.21
CA ASP A 37 -17.47 -36.68 -5.23
C ASP A 37 -17.53 -37.35 -6.61
N GLY A 38 -17.98 -36.62 -7.64
CA GLY A 38 -18.19 -37.12 -9.00
C GLY A 38 -19.35 -38.10 -9.17
N ASN A 39 -20.09 -38.40 -8.09
CA ASN A 39 -21.22 -39.34 -8.05
C ASN A 39 -22.54 -38.64 -7.64
N GLY A 40 -22.56 -37.31 -7.67
CA GLY A 40 -23.73 -36.49 -7.36
C GLY A 40 -23.78 -35.97 -5.93
N GLY A 41 -22.79 -36.30 -5.08
CA GLY A 41 -22.58 -35.67 -3.79
C GLY A 41 -21.82 -34.36 -3.94
N SER A 42 -22.29 -33.31 -3.25
CA SER A 42 -21.63 -32.01 -3.19
C SER A 42 -21.77 -31.41 -1.79
N VAL A 43 -20.68 -30.84 -1.27
CA VAL A 43 -20.63 -30.19 0.05
C VAL A 43 -20.00 -28.81 -0.08
N ALA A 44 -20.74 -27.77 0.32
CA ALA A 44 -20.24 -26.41 0.37
C ALA A 44 -19.21 -26.20 1.48
N GLN A 45 -18.15 -25.46 1.16
CA GLN A 45 -17.04 -25.10 2.03
C GLN A 45 -16.67 -23.62 1.84
N THR A 46 -15.84 -23.12 2.75
CA THR A 46 -15.36 -21.74 2.71
C THR A 46 -13.87 -21.69 3.08
N ALA A 47 -13.09 -20.98 2.27
CA ALA A 47 -11.72 -20.62 2.58
C ALA A 47 -11.66 -19.13 2.96
N THR A 48 -10.95 -18.83 4.05
CA THR A 48 -10.70 -17.47 4.50
C THR A 48 -9.20 -17.22 4.50
N ILE A 49 -8.79 -16.13 3.85
CA ILE A 49 -7.41 -15.66 3.78
C ILE A 49 -7.36 -14.30 4.44
N THR A 50 -6.38 -14.10 5.33
CA THR A 50 -6.11 -12.80 5.95
C THR A 50 -4.76 -12.30 5.44
N ILE A 51 -4.76 -11.14 4.80
CA ILE A 51 -3.56 -10.43 4.40
C ILE A 51 -3.30 -9.37 5.47
N THR A 52 -2.18 -9.48 6.18
CA THR A 52 -1.77 -8.49 7.18
C THR A 52 -0.84 -7.47 6.55
N GLY A 53 -1.08 -6.20 6.82
CA GLY A 53 -0.18 -5.11 6.44
C GLY A 53 1.15 -5.16 7.17
N SER A 54 2.12 -4.47 6.60
CA SER A 54 3.46 -4.25 7.15
C SER A 54 3.75 -2.77 7.08
N ASN A 55 4.59 -2.26 7.99
CA ASN A 55 5.02 -0.86 7.90
C ASN A 55 6.12 -0.75 6.84
N ASP A 56 5.87 0.00 5.79
CA ASP A 56 6.86 0.40 4.80
C ASP A 56 7.57 1.68 5.24
N ALA A 57 8.77 1.91 4.68
CA ALA A 57 9.54 3.11 4.99
C ALA A 57 9.28 4.18 3.92
N PRO A 58 9.28 5.47 4.30
CA PRO A 58 9.09 6.53 3.34
C PRO A 58 10.26 6.60 2.36
N THR A 59 9.93 6.88 1.11
CA THR A 59 10.89 6.98 0.01
C THR A 59 10.93 8.39 -0.56
N VAL A 60 12.09 8.82 -1.05
CA VAL A 60 12.26 10.11 -1.72
C VAL A 60 12.76 9.86 -3.14
N SER A 61 11.97 10.27 -4.12
CA SER A 61 12.25 10.05 -5.54
C SER A 61 13.33 10.98 -6.10
N SER A 62 13.40 12.21 -5.58
CA SER A 62 14.41 13.20 -5.97
C SER A 62 14.54 14.33 -4.96
N ALA A 63 15.68 15.03 -4.97
CA ALA A 63 15.90 16.20 -4.13
C ALA A 63 14.91 17.32 -4.48
N VAL A 64 14.43 18.03 -3.46
CA VAL A 64 13.65 19.25 -3.67
C VAL A 64 14.61 20.37 -4.05
N ALA A 65 14.41 20.95 -5.23
CA ALA A 65 15.17 22.07 -5.74
C ALA A 65 14.22 23.11 -6.32
N SER A 66 14.47 24.37 -6.03
CA SER A 66 13.58 25.45 -6.40
C SER A 66 14.31 26.79 -6.41
N LEU A 67 13.81 27.76 -7.19
CA LEU A 67 14.39 29.09 -7.33
C LEU A 67 13.39 30.15 -6.86
N ALA A 68 13.91 31.24 -6.31
CA ALA A 68 13.17 32.42 -5.89
C ALA A 68 14.02 33.67 -6.19
N ASN A 69 13.37 34.80 -6.47
CA ASN A 69 14.01 36.09 -6.71
C ASN A 69 13.74 37.04 -5.54
N GLU A 70 14.62 38.01 -5.31
CA GLU A 70 14.47 39.02 -4.25
C GLU A 70 13.27 39.94 -4.44
N ALA A 71 12.76 40.01 -5.69
CA ALA A 71 11.57 40.77 -6.06
C ALA A 71 10.27 39.95 -5.90
N ASP A 72 10.36 38.65 -5.64
CA ASP A 72 9.17 37.83 -5.41
C ASP A 72 8.50 38.21 -4.08
N ALA A 73 7.21 37.89 -3.97
CA ALA A 73 6.50 38.01 -2.71
C ALA A 73 6.98 36.95 -1.69
N ALA A 74 6.12 36.56 -0.75
CA ALA A 74 6.44 35.44 0.13
C ALA A 74 6.72 34.16 -0.67
N TYR A 75 7.81 33.48 -0.33
CA TYR A 75 8.22 32.22 -0.93
C TYR A 75 7.93 31.05 0.02
N SER A 76 7.29 30.00 -0.50
CA SER A 76 7.00 28.78 0.24
C SER A 76 7.46 27.57 -0.55
N LEU A 77 8.04 26.60 0.15
CA LEU A 77 8.52 25.35 -0.43
C LEU A 77 7.96 24.17 0.37
N ASP A 78 7.34 23.23 -0.34
CA ASP A 78 6.97 21.94 0.24
C ASP A 78 8.16 20.99 0.18
N LEU A 79 8.63 20.55 1.34
CA LEU A 79 9.76 19.65 1.49
C LEU A 79 9.39 18.18 1.24
N LEU A 80 8.10 17.86 1.14
CA LEU A 80 7.59 16.50 0.92
C LEU A 80 7.18 16.23 -0.53
N VAL A 81 7.32 17.20 -1.44
CA VAL A 81 6.82 17.10 -2.83
C VAL A 81 7.32 15.85 -3.60
N ASN A 82 8.49 15.32 -3.24
CA ASN A 82 9.09 14.13 -3.85
C ASN A 82 9.14 12.93 -2.91
N ALA A 83 8.49 13.02 -1.75
CA ALA A 83 8.43 11.98 -0.74
C ALA A 83 7.08 11.24 -0.81
N SER A 84 7.11 9.93 -0.58
CA SER A 84 5.90 9.10 -0.51
C SER A 84 6.14 7.91 0.39
N ASP A 85 5.08 7.46 1.05
CA ASP A 85 5.04 6.18 1.74
C ASP A 85 4.03 5.27 1.03
N PRO A 86 4.34 3.97 0.81
CA PRO A 86 3.34 3.03 0.33
C PRO A 86 2.14 2.87 1.27
N ASP A 87 2.31 3.03 2.58
CA ASP A 87 1.25 2.85 3.57
C ASP A 87 0.19 3.96 3.48
N ALA A 88 -1.06 3.61 3.17
CA ALA A 88 -2.11 4.60 2.89
C ALA A 88 -2.59 5.38 4.12
N SER A 89 -2.40 4.83 5.32
CA SER A 89 -2.75 5.49 6.57
C SER A 89 -1.69 6.47 7.07
N ASP A 90 -0.50 6.46 6.45
CA ASP A 90 0.64 7.22 6.95
C ASP A 90 0.56 8.71 6.62
N VAL A 91 1.02 9.52 7.57
CA VAL A 91 1.18 10.96 7.40
C VAL A 91 2.66 11.29 7.49
N LEU A 92 3.22 11.76 6.38
CA LEU A 92 4.61 12.17 6.32
C LEU A 92 4.85 13.48 7.06
N ASN A 93 5.97 13.54 7.77
CA ASN A 93 6.38 14.70 8.55
C ASN A 93 7.85 15.02 8.28
N VAL A 94 8.22 16.30 8.36
CA VAL A 94 9.60 16.75 8.26
C VAL A 94 10.10 17.15 9.63
N SER A 95 11.31 16.73 9.99
CA SER A 95 11.96 17.07 11.27
C SER A 95 13.42 17.45 11.06
N ASN A 96 14.04 18.06 12.08
CA ASN A 96 15.46 18.44 12.07
C ASN A 96 15.87 19.35 10.91
N VAL A 97 15.00 20.28 10.50
CA VAL A 97 15.32 21.26 9.47
C VAL A 97 16.40 22.22 9.98
N THR A 98 17.54 22.27 9.28
CA THR A 98 18.66 23.16 9.59
C THR A 98 19.05 23.99 8.39
N LEU A 99 19.24 25.30 8.60
CA LEU A 99 19.87 26.16 7.59
C LEU A 99 21.38 25.91 7.60
N VAL A 100 21.92 25.46 6.46
CA VAL A 100 23.36 25.19 6.32
C VAL A 100 24.13 26.47 5.96
N SER A 101 23.57 27.30 5.08
CA SER A 101 24.18 28.58 4.69
C SER A 101 23.19 29.53 4.04
N GLY A 102 23.44 30.83 4.16
CA GLY A 102 22.79 31.95 3.47
C GLY A 102 23.71 33.17 3.50
#